data_AF-A0A1M5DN34-F1
#
_entry.id   AF-A0A1M5DN34-F1
#
_cell.length_a   1.000
_cell.length_b   1.000
_cell.length_c   1.000
_cell.angle_alpha   90.00
_cell.angle_beta   90.00
_cell.angle_gamma   90.00
#
_symmetry.space_group_name_H-M   'P 1'
#
loop_
_entity.id
_entity.type
_entity.pdbx_description
1 polymer ?
#
loop_
_entity_poly.entity_id
_entity_poly.type
_entity_poly.pdbx_seq_one_letter_code
_entity_poly.pdbx_strand_id
1 'polypeptide(L)'
;MELSKRQQHIIEIVKEDGPITGEQIAERLNLTRATLRPDLAILTMAGFLDARPRVGYFYTGKTGNELLTETIKKYKVQDYQSRPIVVEESTSVYDAISTMFLEDVGTLFVVDHHSCLTGVLSRKDLLRASLGKQDLAAIPVHIIMTRMPNITVCRRSDLLIEVAKQLIDKQIDGIPVVKDTTQGLEVTGRITKTTITKVFVELVMDDQV
;
A
#
# COMPACT_ATOMS: atom_id res chain seq x y z
N MET A 1 -16.68 -11.25 0.72
CA MET A 1 -17.96 -11.95 0.47
C MET A 1 -17.75 -13.45 0.63
N GLU A 2 -18.44 -14.11 1.58
CA GLU A 2 -18.38 -15.58 1.69
C GLU A 2 -19.33 -16.22 0.66
N LEU A 3 -18.80 -17.12 -0.16
CA LEU A 3 -19.60 -17.87 -1.13
C LEU A 3 -20.41 -18.95 -0.41
N SER A 4 -21.68 -19.12 -0.79
CA SER A 4 -22.47 -20.23 -0.28
C SER A 4 -21.90 -21.57 -0.77
N LYS A 5 -22.17 -22.66 -0.04
CA LYS A 5 -21.79 -24.02 -0.48
C LYS A 5 -22.26 -24.32 -1.90
N ARG A 6 -23.44 -23.81 -2.27
CA ARG A 6 -23.99 -23.96 -3.63
C ARG A 6 -23.18 -23.18 -4.65
N GLN A 7 -22.79 -21.95 -4.36
CA GLN A 7 -21.97 -21.12 -5.24
C GLN A 7 -20.57 -21.71 -5.45
N GLN A 8 -19.96 -22.27 -4.41
CA GLN A 8 -18.69 -23.00 -4.54
C GLN A 8 -18.82 -24.22 -5.46
N HIS A 9 -19.89 -25.00 -5.30
CA HIS A 9 -20.14 -26.17 -6.15
C HIS A 9 -20.41 -25.79 -7.62
N ILE A 10 -21.08 -24.66 -7.87
CA ILE A 10 -21.26 -24.12 -9.23
C ILE A 10 -19.90 -23.79 -9.85
N ILE A 11 -18.99 -23.17 -9.09
CA ILE A 11 -17.63 -22.87 -9.57
C ILE A 11 -16.88 -24.16 -9.92
N GLU A 12 -16.97 -25.21 -9.10
CA GLU A 12 -16.32 -26.51 -9.36
C GLU A 12 -16.84 -27.14 -10.67
N ILE A 13 -18.16 -27.18 -10.87
CA ILE A 13 -18.77 -27.70 -12.10
C ILE A 13 -18.27 -26.94 -13.34
N VAL A 14 -18.21 -25.60 -13.27
CA VAL A 14 -17.79 -24.79 -14.42
C VAL A 14 -16.27 -24.86 -14.64
N LYS A 15 -15.47 -25.17 -13.60
CA LYS A 15 -14.02 -25.44 -13.74
C LYS A 15 -13.73 -26.74 -14.45
N GLU A 16 -14.49 -27.80 -14.15
CA GLU A 16 -14.29 -29.13 -14.74
C GLU A 16 -14.78 -29.20 -16.18
N ASP A 17 -15.92 -28.58 -16.48
CA ASP A 17 -16.64 -28.76 -17.75
C ASP A 17 -16.93 -27.47 -18.52
N GLY A 18 -16.27 -26.36 -18.18
CA GLY A 18 -16.39 -25.11 -18.91
C GLY A 18 -15.87 -25.24 -20.36
N PRO A 19 -16.59 -24.74 -21.39
CA PRO A 19 -17.84 -23.97 -21.33
C PRO A 19 -19.09 -24.83 -21.08
N ILE A 20 -19.93 -24.41 -20.12
CA ILE A 20 -21.16 -25.14 -19.75
C ILE A 20 -22.37 -24.21 -19.63
N THR A 21 -23.54 -24.64 -20.07
CA THR A 21 -24.77 -23.83 -20.02
C THR A 21 -25.41 -23.84 -18.63
N GLY A 22 -26.17 -22.79 -18.31
CA GLY A 22 -26.91 -22.71 -17.05
C GLY A 22 -27.97 -23.82 -16.87
N GLU A 23 -28.38 -24.49 -17.94
CA GLU A 23 -29.30 -25.64 -17.90
C GLU A 23 -28.55 -26.89 -17.45
N GLN A 24 -27.37 -27.14 -18.02
CA GLN A 24 -26.51 -28.28 -17.64
C GLN A 24 -25.99 -28.16 -16.20
N ILE A 25 -25.67 -26.94 -15.73
CA ILE A 25 -25.32 -26.71 -14.32
C ILE A 25 -26.52 -27.04 -13.41
N ALA A 26 -27.75 -26.69 -13.84
CA ALA A 26 -28.97 -26.95 -13.10
C ALA A 26 -29.26 -28.44 -12.96
N GLU A 27 -29.08 -29.22 -14.03
CA GLU A 27 -29.24 -30.66 -14.02
C GLU A 27 -28.30 -31.35 -13.03
N ARG A 28 -27.01 -30.97 -13.02
CA ARG A 28 -26.03 -31.55 -12.07
C ARG A 28 -26.33 -31.26 -10.60
N LEU A 29 -26.95 -30.11 -10.34
CA LEU A 29 -27.35 -29.70 -8.99
C LEU A 29 -28.77 -30.16 -8.62
N ASN A 30 -29.47 -30.88 -9.51
CA ASN A 30 -30.89 -31.24 -9.37
C ASN A 30 -31.79 -30.02 -9.09
N LEU A 31 -31.53 -28.91 -9.78
CA LEU A 31 -32.26 -27.65 -9.65
C LEU A 31 -32.81 -27.19 -11.00
N THR A 32 -33.70 -26.19 -10.97
CA THR A 32 -34.12 -25.50 -12.20
C THR A 32 -33.18 -24.36 -12.54
N ARG A 33 -33.04 -24.05 -13.84
CA ARG A 33 -32.28 -22.87 -14.30
C ARG A 33 -32.78 -21.57 -13.67
N ALA A 34 -34.09 -21.45 -13.42
CA ALA A 34 -34.67 -20.27 -12.78
C ALA A 34 -34.16 -20.08 -11.34
N THR A 35 -34.00 -21.17 -10.60
CA THR A 35 -33.49 -21.17 -9.21
C THR A 35 -32.01 -20.80 -9.14
N LEU A 36 -31.21 -21.14 -10.15
CA LEU A 36 -29.77 -20.82 -10.20
C LEU A 36 -29.44 -19.41 -10.69
N ARG A 37 -30.40 -18.72 -11.32
CA ARG A 37 -30.17 -17.39 -11.92
C ARG A 37 -29.54 -16.38 -10.93
N PRO A 38 -29.98 -16.28 -9.66
CA PRO A 38 -29.35 -15.38 -8.69
C PRO A 38 -27.89 -15.74 -8.41
N ASP A 39 -27.58 -17.02 -8.22
CA ASP A 39 -26.21 -17.46 -7.94
C ASP A 39 -25.28 -17.23 -9.12
N LEU A 40 -25.72 -17.57 -10.34
CA LEU A 40 -24.95 -17.33 -11.57
C LEU A 40 -24.74 -15.83 -11.79
N ALA A 41 -25.74 -14.99 -11.51
CA ALA A 41 -25.58 -13.54 -11.58
C ALA A 41 -24.56 -13.02 -10.57
N ILE A 42 -24.62 -13.45 -9.30
CA ILE A 42 -23.65 -13.08 -8.26
C ILE A 42 -22.24 -13.52 -8.66
N LEU A 43 -22.07 -14.77 -9.10
CA LEU A 43 -20.78 -15.32 -9.51
C LEU A 43 -20.19 -14.63 -10.74
N THR A 44 -21.04 -14.15 -11.66
CA THR A 44 -20.62 -13.38 -12.83
C THR A 44 -20.24 -11.95 -12.44
N MET A 45 -21.04 -11.29 -11.60
CA MET A 45 -20.73 -9.94 -11.09
C MET A 45 -19.47 -9.92 -10.24
N ALA A 46 -19.27 -10.94 -9.41
CA ALA A 46 -18.07 -11.11 -8.60
C ALA A 46 -16.84 -11.57 -9.43
N GLY A 47 -17.00 -11.79 -10.74
CA GLY A 47 -15.91 -12.08 -11.67
C GLY A 47 -15.35 -13.50 -11.60
N PHE A 48 -15.98 -14.42 -10.86
CA PHE A 48 -15.60 -15.84 -10.83
C PHE A 48 -16.00 -16.57 -12.11
N LEU A 49 -17.09 -16.14 -12.74
CA LEU A 49 -17.60 -16.69 -13.98
C LEU A 49 -17.74 -15.58 -15.03
N ASP A 50 -17.59 -15.93 -16.30
CA ASP A 50 -17.97 -15.09 -17.43
C ASP A 50 -19.07 -15.80 -18.21
N ALA A 51 -19.96 -15.05 -18.85
CA ALA A 51 -21.10 -15.60 -19.59
C ALA A 51 -21.11 -15.05 -21.02
N ARG A 52 -21.09 -15.93 -22.01
CA ARG A 52 -21.22 -15.54 -23.42
C ARG A 52 -22.52 -16.06 -24.00
N PRO A 53 -23.22 -15.23 -24.80
CA PRO A 53 -24.44 -15.64 -25.49
C PRO A 53 -24.18 -16.91 -26.31
N ARG A 54 -25.08 -17.90 -26.19
CA ARG A 54 -25.09 -19.18 -26.94
C ARG A 54 -23.94 -20.15 -26.65
N VAL A 55 -23.05 -19.85 -25.71
CA VAL A 55 -21.93 -20.74 -25.34
C VAL A 55 -22.06 -21.21 -23.89
N GLY A 56 -22.50 -20.33 -22.99
CA GLY A 56 -22.66 -20.66 -21.58
C GLY A 56 -21.67 -19.90 -20.69
N TYR A 57 -21.38 -20.49 -19.54
CA TYR A 57 -20.52 -19.95 -18.51
C TYR A 57 -19.11 -20.55 -18.60
N PHE A 58 -18.11 -19.72 -18.34
CA PHE A 58 -16.70 -20.10 -18.26
C PHE A 58 -16.17 -19.69 -16.91
N TYR A 59 -15.27 -20.49 -16.36
CA TYR A 59 -14.47 -20.07 -15.23
C TYR A 59 -13.43 -19.07 -15.74
N THR A 60 -13.40 -17.87 -15.17
CA THR A 60 -12.54 -16.77 -15.63
C THR A 60 -11.06 -16.99 -15.29
N GLY A 61 -10.72 -18.03 -14.51
CA GLY A 61 -9.39 -18.19 -13.92
C GLY A 61 -9.17 -17.26 -12.71
N LYS A 62 -9.85 -16.10 -12.70
CA LYS A 62 -9.79 -15.09 -11.65
C LYS A 62 -10.39 -15.63 -10.36
N THR A 63 -9.53 -16.24 -9.56
CA THR A 63 -9.78 -16.44 -8.14
C THR A 63 -10.04 -15.05 -7.53
N GLY A 64 -10.93 -14.89 -6.55
CA GLY A 64 -11.16 -13.57 -5.91
C GLY A 64 -9.86 -12.87 -5.49
N ASN A 65 -8.82 -13.65 -5.17
CA ASN A 65 -7.46 -13.16 -4.93
C ASN A 65 -6.79 -12.47 -6.14
N GLU A 66 -7.03 -12.89 -7.38
CA GLU A 66 -6.45 -12.27 -8.58
C GLU A 66 -7.08 -10.90 -8.84
N LEU A 67 -8.40 -10.76 -8.66
CA LEU A 67 -9.09 -9.47 -8.74
C LEU A 67 -8.60 -8.50 -7.67
N LEU A 68 -8.47 -8.97 -6.42
CA LEU A 68 -7.88 -8.19 -5.33
C LEU A 68 -6.43 -7.80 -5.62
N THR A 69 -5.64 -8.71 -6.19
CA THR A 69 -4.24 -8.45 -6.57
C THR A 69 -4.14 -7.41 -7.67
N GLU A 70 -5.01 -7.45 -8.68
CA GLU A 70 -5.08 -6.44 -9.75
C GLU A 70 -5.48 -5.05 -9.21
N THR A 71 -6.38 -5.00 -8.23
CA THR A 71 -6.80 -3.75 -7.59
C THR A 71 -5.68 -3.15 -6.75
N ILE A 72 -5.05 -3.92 -5.86
CA ILE A 72 -3.95 -3.44 -4.99
C ILE A 72 -2.76 -2.96 -5.82
N LYS A 73 -2.45 -3.61 -6.94
CA LYS A 73 -1.36 -3.23 -7.84
C LYS A 73 -1.55 -1.88 -8.55
N LYS A 74 -2.73 -1.26 -8.46
CA LYS A 74 -2.99 0.06 -9.08
C LYS A 74 -2.69 1.24 -8.15
N TYR A 75 -2.55 1.00 -6.84
CA TYR A 75 -2.38 2.05 -5.85
C TYR A 75 -0.99 2.67 -5.97
N LYS A 76 -0.92 3.98 -6.17
CA LYS A 76 0.33 4.72 -6.32
C LYS A 76 0.61 5.59 -5.11
N VAL A 77 1.89 5.88 -4.89
CA VAL A 77 2.37 6.75 -3.80
C VAL A 77 1.68 8.12 -3.81
N GLN A 78 1.52 8.71 -5.00
CA GLN A 78 0.93 10.05 -5.14
C GLN A 78 -0.48 10.19 -4.55
N ASP A 79 -1.25 9.11 -4.50
CA ASP A 79 -2.65 9.15 -4.08
C ASP A 79 -2.79 9.10 -2.55
N TYR A 80 -1.74 8.62 -1.85
CA TYR A 80 -1.75 8.35 -0.41
C TYR A 80 -0.67 9.08 0.39
N GLN A 81 0.20 9.84 -0.28
CA GLN A 81 1.29 10.55 0.39
C GLN A 81 0.78 11.62 1.37
N SER A 82 1.51 11.77 2.47
CA SER A 82 1.31 12.85 3.44
C SER A 82 2.33 13.96 3.24
N ARG A 83 2.10 15.12 3.85
CA ARG A 83 3.06 16.22 3.84
C ARG A 83 4.39 15.79 4.50
N PRO A 84 5.54 16.15 3.90
CA PRO A 84 6.83 15.86 4.52
C PRO A 84 7.08 16.84 5.67
N ILE A 85 7.74 16.36 6.72
CA ILE A 85 8.29 17.22 7.78
C ILE A 85 9.81 17.25 7.57
N VAL A 86 10.33 18.45 7.31
CA VAL A 86 11.73 18.68 6.95
C VAL A 86 12.45 19.52 8.00
N VAL A 87 13.74 19.28 8.18
CA VAL A 87 14.64 20.07 9.02
C VAL A 87 15.95 20.32 8.27
N GLU A 88 16.63 21.43 8.56
CA GLU A 88 17.92 21.73 7.94
C GLU A 88 19.04 20.88 8.56
N GLU A 89 20.10 20.62 7.80
CA GLU A 89 21.24 19.82 8.29
C GLU A 89 22.00 20.45 9.47
N SER A 90 21.95 21.78 9.58
CA SER A 90 22.52 22.58 10.67
C SER A 90 21.62 22.67 11.91
N THR A 91 20.36 22.23 11.84
CA THR A 91 19.43 22.25 12.97
C THR A 91 19.98 21.40 14.12
N SER A 92 19.80 21.85 15.36
CA SER A 92 20.27 21.09 16.53
C SER A 92 19.42 19.83 16.75
N VAL A 93 19.99 18.82 17.42
CA VAL A 93 19.24 17.61 17.80
C VAL A 93 18.08 17.97 18.73
N TYR A 94 18.26 18.93 19.63
CA TYR A 94 17.20 19.43 20.50
C TYR A 94 16.02 20.02 19.71
N ASP A 95 16.29 20.87 18.73
CA ASP A 95 15.25 21.48 17.90
C ASP A 95 14.55 20.43 17.04
N ALA A 96 15.29 19.44 16.52
CA ALA A 96 14.71 18.32 15.79
C ALA A 96 13.77 17.49 16.66
N ILE A 97 14.11 17.23 17.93
CA ILE A 97 13.21 16.59 18.90
C ILE A 97 11.95 17.44 19.07
N SER A 98 12.10 18.74 19.29
CA SER A 98 10.96 19.67 19.44
C SER A 98 10.05 19.65 18.21
N THR A 99 10.60 19.74 16.99
CA THR A 99 9.83 19.62 15.74
C THR A 99 9.12 18.28 15.63
N MET A 100 9.77 17.17 16.00
CA MET A 100 9.16 15.85 15.97
C MET A 100 7.93 15.75 16.89
N PHE A 101 8.00 16.34 18.09
CA PHE A 101 6.89 16.40 19.03
C PHE A 101 5.78 17.35 18.59
N LEU A 102 6.12 18.53 18.06
CA LEU A 102 5.14 19.51 17.58
C LEU A 102 4.32 18.99 16.40
N GLU A 103 4.97 18.29 15.47
CA GLU A 103 4.33 17.74 14.28
C GLU A 103 3.73 16.33 14.49
N ASP A 104 3.92 15.75 15.69
CA ASP A 104 3.52 14.38 16.05
C ASP A 104 3.93 13.32 14.99
N VAL A 105 5.22 13.33 14.65
CA VAL A 105 5.80 12.40 13.65
C VAL A 105 6.86 11.47 14.25
N GLY A 106 7.18 10.39 13.53
CA GLY A 106 8.24 9.44 13.91
C GLY A 106 9.51 9.54 13.08
N THR A 107 9.49 10.35 12.01
CA THR A 107 10.58 10.46 11.04
C THR A 107 10.63 11.89 10.52
N LEU A 108 11.83 12.46 10.52
CA LEU A 108 12.14 13.77 9.95
C LEU A 108 13.07 13.58 8.75
N PHE A 109 12.90 14.41 7.73
CA PHE A 109 13.77 14.43 6.57
C PHE A 109 14.72 15.62 6.66
N VAL A 110 16.01 15.35 6.51
CA VAL A 110 17.03 16.37 6.60
C VAL A 110 17.34 16.86 5.19
N VAL A 111 17.31 18.18 5.01
CA VAL A 111 17.57 18.85 3.74
C VAL A 111 18.75 19.82 3.85
N ASP A 112 19.39 20.08 2.71
CA ASP A 112 20.36 21.16 2.57
C ASP A 112 19.69 22.52 2.30
N HIS A 113 20.51 23.56 2.11
CA HIS A 113 20.06 24.91 1.75
C HIS A 113 19.35 24.99 0.39
N HIS A 114 19.45 23.97 -0.46
CA HIS A 114 18.76 23.85 -1.75
C HIS A 114 17.49 22.98 -1.66
N SER A 115 17.01 22.67 -0.44
CA SER A 115 15.87 21.78 -0.20
C SER A 115 16.05 20.36 -0.75
N CYS A 116 17.30 19.93 -0.97
CA CYS A 116 17.63 18.59 -1.42
C CYS A 116 17.82 17.67 -0.21
N LEU A 117 17.31 16.44 -0.32
CA LEU A 117 17.39 15.41 0.71
C LEU A 117 18.85 15.00 0.96
N THR A 118 19.36 15.28 2.15
CA THR A 118 20.71 14.88 2.60
C THR A 118 20.67 13.75 3.63
N GLY A 119 19.57 13.61 4.36
CA GLY A 119 19.47 12.67 5.47
C GLY A 119 18.06 12.30 5.88
N VAL A 120 17.96 11.25 6.69
CA VAL A 120 16.72 10.89 7.41
C VAL A 120 17.05 10.68 8.89
N LEU A 121 16.15 11.14 9.74
CA LEU A 121 16.25 11.03 11.18
C LEU A 121 15.01 10.32 11.72
N SER A 122 15.20 9.19 12.39
CA SER A 122 14.11 8.48 13.07
C SER A 122 14.05 8.83 14.55
N ARG A 123 12.91 8.57 15.20
CA ARG A 123 12.79 8.64 16.66
C ARG A 123 13.84 7.79 17.39
N LYS A 124 14.24 6.65 16.79
CA LYS A 124 15.29 5.78 17.32
C LYS A 124 16.66 6.46 17.31
N ASP A 125 16.96 7.24 16.28
CA ASP A 125 18.23 7.97 16.19
C ASP A 125 18.30 9.09 17.23
N LEU A 126 17.20 9.82 17.40
CA LEU A 126 17.06 10.85 18.43
C LEU A 126 17.17 10.26 19.84
N LEU A 127 16.51 9.14 20.10
CA LEU A 127 16.61 8.46 21.39
C LEU A 127 18.04 7.96 21.67
N ARG A 128 18.72 7.43 20.64
CA ARG A 128 20.12 7.03 20.76
C ARG A 128 21.02 8.23 21.09
N ALA A 129 20.78 9.38 20.47
CA ALA A 129 21.52 10.61 20.74
C ALA A 129 21.24 11.14 22.15
N SER A 130 19.99 11.11 22.61
CA SER A 130 19.59 11.60 23.94
C SER A 130 20.11 10.77 25.11
N LEU A 131 20.46 9.50 24.87
CA LEU A 131 21.12 8.64 25.86
C LEU A 131 22.62 8.94 26.00
N GLY A 132 23.20 9.73 25.08
CA GLY A 132 24.57 10.20 25.15
C GLY A 132 24.77 11.26 26.24
N LYS A 133 26.02 11.47 26.66
CA LYS A 133 26.41 12.55 27.60
C LYS A 133 26.68 13.90 26.91
N GLN A 134 26.39 14.00 25.62
CA GLN A 134 26.68 15.21 24.84
C GLN A 134 25.51 16.20 24.94
N ASP A 135 25.81 17.49 24.83
CA ASP A 135 24.79 18.53 24.82
C ASP A 135 24.02 18.52 23.48
N LEU A 136 22.75 18.14 23.54
CA LEU A 136 21.88 18.00 22.37
C LEU A 136 21.61 19.33 21.65
N ALA A 137 21.76 20.46 22.34
CA ALA A 137 21.59 21.78 21.72
C ALA A 137 22.80 22.17 20.86
N ALA A 138 23.98 21.60 21.13
CA ALA A 138 25.21 21.90 20.40
C ALA A 138 25.47 20.95 19.22
N ILE A 139 24.79 19.80 19.17
CA ILE A 139 24.99 18.79 18.13
C ILE A 139 24.04 19.09 16.96
N PRO A 140 24.56 19.33 15.74
CA PRO A 140 23.72 19.41 14.55
C PRO A 140 23.25 18.02 14.08
N VAL A 141 22.04 17.95 13.49
CA VAL A 141 21.41 16.70 13.05
C VAL A 141 22.24 15.94 12.01
N HIS A 142 23.07 16.64 11.22
CA HIS A 142 23.93 15.98 10.23
C HIS A 142 24.93 15.00 10.84
N ILE A 143 25.24 15.10 12.13
CA ILE A 143 26.16 14.18 12.82
C ILE A 143 25.50 12.82 13.07
N ILE A 144 24.20 12.80 13.35
CA ILE A 144 23.48 11.60 13.81
C ILE A 144 22.53 10.99 12.76
N MET A 145 22.25 11.73 11.67
CA MET A 145 21.34 11.31 10.61
C MET A 145 21.85 10.11 9.81
N THR A 146 20.92 9.35 9.22
CA THR A 146 21.25 8.36 8.20
C THR A 146 21.52 9.10 6.89
N ARG A 147 22.73 8.95 6.35
CA ARG A 147 23.19 9.63 5.13
C ARG A 147 22.98 8.78 3.88
N MET A 148 22.98 9.44 2.72
CA MET A 148 23.14 8.77 1.42
C MET A 148 24.45 7.96 1.39
N PRO A 149 24.48 6.78 0.74
CA PRO A 149 23.44 6.17 -0.11
C PRO A 149 22.46 5.25 0.65
N ASN A 150 22.51 5.19 1.98
CA ASN A 150 21.71 4.23 2.76
C ASN A 150 20.24 4.63 2.93
N ILE A 151 19.86 5.82 2.45
CA ILE A 151 18.49 6.31 2.50
C ILE A 151 17.65 5.62 1.43
N THR A 152 16.47 5.17 1.83
CA THR A 152 15.48 4.64 0.89
C THR A 152 14.57 5.78 0.51
N VAL A 153 14.32 5.95 -0.78
CA VAL A 153 13.44 6.99 -1.32
C VAL A 153 12.42 6.33 -2.24
N CYS A 154 11.25 6.95 -2.40
CA CYS A 154 10.27 6.56 -3.39
C CYS A 154 9.85 7.77 -4.23
N ARG A 155 9.26 7.52 -5.39
CA ARG A 155 8.72 8.53 -6.30
C ARG A 155 7.21 8.45 -6.32
N ARG A 156 6.59 9.54 -6.76
CA ARG A 156 5.12 9.67 -6.89
C ARG A 156 4.49 8.59 -7.77
N SER A 157 5.22 8.13 -8.79
CA SER A 157 4.80 7.10 -9.73
C SER A 157 4.88 5.68 -9.20
N ASP A 158 5.63 5.47 -8.11
CA ASP A 158 5.92 4.13 -7.60
C ASP A 158 4.65 3.49 -7.02
N LEU A 159 4.63 2.16 -7.07
CA LEU A 159 3.51 1.39 -6.54
C LEU A 159 3.59 1.37 -5.01
N LEU A 160 2.45 1.58 -4.36
CA LEU A 160 2.38 1.62 -2.91
C LEU A 160 2.82 0.29 -2.27
N ILE A 161 2.55 -0.84 -2.93
CA ILE A 161 2.96 -2.18 -2.49
C ILE A 161 4.48 -2.36 -2.47
N GLU A 162 5.20 -1.74 -3.41
CA GLU A 162 6.66 -1.79 -3.45
C GLU A 162 7.25 -0.99 -2.30
N VAL A 163 6.69 0.19 -2.02
CA VAL A 163 7.07 1.02 -0.88
C VAL A 163 6.76 0.32 0.44
N ALA A 164 5.61 -0.36 0.54
CA ALA A 164 5.26 -1.16 1.71
C ALA A 164 6.28 -2.27 1.97
N LYS A 165 6.72 -2.97 0.90
CA LYS A 165 7.76 -3.99 1.00
C LYS A 165 9.09 -3.38 1.48
N GLN A 166 9.48 -2.21 0.97
CA GLN A 166 10.68 -1.52 1.42
C GLN A 166 10.62 -1.14 2.91
N LEU A 167 9.47 -0.65 3.41
CA LEU A 167 9.27 -0.35 4.83
C LEU A 167 9.48 -1.59 5.71
N ILE A 168 9.00 -2.75 5.27
CA ILE A 168 9.13 -4.03 5.97
C ILE A 168 10.58 -4.52 5.94
N ASP A 169 11.16 -4.65 4.74
CA ASP A 169 12.50 -5.23 4.54
C ASP A 169 13.58 -4.43 5.28
N LYS A 170 13.45 -3.09 5.30
CA LYS A 170 14.40 -2.21 5.98
C LYS A 170 14.03 -1.87 7.43
N GLN A 171 12.89 -2.38 7.91
CA GLN A 171 12.38 -2.15 9.27
C GLN A 171 12.32 -0.65 9.65
N ILE A 172 11.89 0.18 8.72
CA ILE A 172 11.75 1.64 8.90
C ILE A 172 10.28 2.05 8.89
N ASP A 173 9.96 3.16 9.56
CA ASP A 173 8.57 3.59 9.73
C ASP A 173 8.10 4.55 8.65
N GLY A 174 9.02 5.20 7.93
CA GLY A 174 8.69 6.15 6.88
C GLY A 174 9.76 6.28 5.80
N ILE A 175 9.31 6.59 4.58
CA ILE A 175 10.12 6.82 3.38
C ILE A 175 9.75 8.20 2.81
N PRO A 176 10.74 9.04 2.45
CA PRO A 176 10.51 10.30 1.75
C PRO A 176 10.10 10.05 0.30
N VAL A 177 9.07 10.78 -0.13
CA VAL A 177 8.69 10.86 -1.55
C VAL A 177 9.49 11.98 -2.19
N VAL A 178 10.37 11.65 -3.11
CA VAL A 178 11.28 12.60 -3.75
C VAL A 178 10.92 12.87 -5.21
N LYS A 179 11.38 14.02 -5.70
CA LYS A 179 11.37 14.38 -7.12
C LYS A 179 12.80 14.64 -7.57
N ASP A 180 13.20 14.00 -8.65
CA ASP A 180 14.52 14.22 -9.25
C ASP A 180 14.54 15.61 -9.91
N THR A 181 15.45 16.48 -9.47
CA THR A 181 15.68 17.82 -10.02
C THR A 181 17.13 17.97 -10.47
N THR A 182 17.46 19.05 -11.18
CA THR A 182 18.85 19.35 -11.58
C THR A 182 19.77 19.62 -10.40
N GLN A 183 19.22 20.01 -9.24
CA GLN A 183 19.97 20.32 -8.02
C GLN A 183 20.10 19.11 -7.09
N GLY A 184 19.18 18.15 -7.17
CA GLY A 184 19.19 16.94 -6.35
C GLY A 184 17.81 16.34 -6.13
N LEU A 185 17.66 15.59 -5.04
CA LEU A 185 16.40 14.94 -4.67
C LEU A 185 15.56 15.88 -3.81
N GLU A 186 14.56 16.53 -4.40
CA GLU A 186 13.65 17.42 -3.68
C GLU A 186 12.59 16.59 -2.91
N VAL A 187 12.40 16.86 -1.63
CA VAL A 187 11.39 16.14 -0.81
C VAL A 187 10.00 16.72 -1.05
N THR A 188 9.10 15.91 -1.62
CA THR A 188 7.75 16.34 -1.99
C THR A 188 6.63 15.70 -1.16
N GLY A 189 6.95 14.69 -0.35
CA GLY A 189 5.96 13.92 0.40
C GLY A 189 6.58 12.91 1.36
N ARG A 190 5.71 12.19 2.08
CA ARG A 190 6.06 11.11 3.00
C ARG A 190 5.10 9.95 2.86
N ILE A 191 5.60 8.72 2.91
CA ILE A 191 4.80 7.51 3.13
C ILE A 191 5.26 6.85 4.43
N THR A 192 4.32 6.44 5.29
CA THR A 192 4.62 5.70 6.51
C THR A 192 3.85 4.39 6.61
N LYS A 193 4.22 3.55 7.58
CA LYS A 193 3.42 2.37 7.95
C LYS A 193 1.96 2.74 8.21
N THR A 194 1.70 3.87 8.86
CA THR A 194 0.33 4.36 9.10
C THR A 194 -0.41 4.64 7.80
N THR A 195 0.25 5.20 6.78
CA THR A 195 -0.34 5.35 5.45
C THR A 195 -0.77 3.99 4.88
N ILE A 196 0.11 2.98 4.95
CA ILE A 196 -0.18 1.63 4.46
C ILE A 196 -1.36 1.01 5.24
N THR A 197 -1.39 1.18 6.57
CA THR A 197 -2.49 0.70 7.41
C THR A 197 -3.81 1.38 7.06
N LYS A 198 -3.82 2.69 6.81
CA LYS A 198 -5.03 3.41 6.37
C LYS A 198 -5.57 2.85 5.06
N VAL A 199 -4.69 2.67 4.07
CA VAL A 199 -5.07 2.07 2.78
C VAL A 199 -5.61 0.65 2.96
N PHE A 200 -5.00 -0.16 3.83
CA PHE A 200 -5.50 -1.49 4.14
C PHE A 200 -6.92 -1.46 4.75
N VAL A 201 -7.19 -0.52 5.65
CA VAL A 201 -8.54 -0.36 6.24
C VAL A 201 -9.54 0.13 5.19
N GLU A 202 -9.18 1.14 4.39
CA GLU A 202 -10.00 1.67 3.30
C GLU A 202 -10.38 0.57 2.30
N LEU A 203 -9.42 -0.27 1.89
CA LEU A 203 -9.64 -1.40 0.99
C LEU A 203 -10.70 -2.40 1.48
N VAL A 204 -10.86 -2.54 2.81
CA VAL A 204 -11.83 -3.47 3.40
C VAL A 204 -13.15 -2.77 3.73
N MET A 205 -13.12 -1.46 3.99
CA MET A 205 -14.31 -0.68 4.34
C MET A 205 -15.08 -0.13 3.13
N ASP A 206 -14.42 0.10 1.99
CA ASP A 206 -15.08 0.53 0.74
C ASP A 206 -15.93 -0.58 0.08
N ASP A 207 -15.92 -1.81 0.61
CA ASP A 207 -16.88 -2.88 0.23
C ASP A 207 -18.29 -2.67 0.85
N GLN A 208 -18.57 -1.53 1.52
CA GLN A 208 -19.85 -1.24 2.20
C GLN A 208 -20.62 0.01 1.70
N VAL A 209 -20.35 0.54 0.49
CA VAL A 209 -21.17 1.64 -0.09
C VAL A 209 -21.76 1.26 -1.44
#